data_AF-A0A1H9Y9A9-F1
#
_entry.id   AF-A0A1H9Y9A9-F1
#
_cell.length_a   1.000
_cell.length_b   1.000
_cell.length_c   1.000
_cell.angle_alpha   90.00
_cell.angle_beta   90.00
_cell.angle_gamma   90.00
#
_symmetry.space_group_name_H-M   'P 1'
#
loop_
_entity.id
_entity.type
_entity.pdbx_description
1 polymer ?
#
loop_
_entity_poly.entity_id
_entity_poly.type
_entity_poly.pdbx_seq_one_letter_code
_entity_poly.pdbx_strand_id
1 'polypeptide(L)'
;MMKNKLAICLIFLLLIANPFIYADDWYGEYGNYFRVYDVESNEILFKTAREVSRGDQYLSGDNKMYHIVRVNPRSHLAYAEFVEEVQLPKVNREALQKIQLAIQEGGLSTLLLAQEEGEENQEERKVGIYATHTAESYVPTDGSESIEEGGGILQVAEVLKNSFDGHGVEATFDNTPHIPHDAGAYKRARRTAVQLMREHGANALIDVHRDAVPAEQYITEIEGEPATKVRLVIGRRNQNFKANEELAMQVKAVADEMHPELIKDIFYAKGDYNQDLTPRAMLVEMGTYEHTRQRAETAAGYLSEVVTTALFGGIIEEEGAADGTPPAETGGVQESNRGAGLGTIGLIAVIGIGGFAFLFLSSGGKEWKSKLGNFKQEFANLLGRRKKK
;
A
#
# COMPACT_ATOMS: atom_id res chain seq x y z
N MET A 1 -38.46 -6.34 -42.81
CA MET A 1 -37.04 -6.14 -43.15
C MET A 1 -36.29 -5.15 -42.25
N MET A 2 -36.94 -4.41 -41.34
CA MET A 2 -36.28 -3.38 -40.49
C MET A 2 -35.85 -3.87 -39.09
N LYS A 3 -36.36 -5.01 -38.60
CA LYS A 3 -36.04 -5.52 -37.25
C LYS A 3 -34.62 -6.09 -37.12
N ASN A 4 -34.01 -6.56 -38.21
CA ASN A 4 -32.65 -7.11 -38.19
C ASN A 4 -31.56 -6.03 -38.24
N LYS A 5 -31.88 -4.81 -38.73
CA LYS A 5 -30.89 -3.71 -38.80
C LYS A 5 -30.63 -3.06 -37.43
N LEU A 6 -31.65 -3.01 -36.57
CA LEU A 6 -31.52 -2.46 -35.22
C LEU A 6 -30.69 -3.39 -34.30
N ALA A 7 -30.88 -4.70 -34.42
CA ALA A 7 -30.11 -5.69 -33.68
C ALA A 7 -28.62 -5.70 -34.09
N ILE A 8 -28.32 -5.53 -35.38
CA ILE A 8 -26.94 -5.43 -35.88
C ILE A 8 -26.28 -4.12 -35.42
N CYS A 9 -27.00 -3.00 -35.38
CA CYS A 9 -26.49 -1.74 -34.83
C CYS A 9 -26.21 -1.83 -33.31
N LEU A 10 -27.05 -2.54 -32.54
CA LEU A 10 -26.83 -2.70 -31.10
C LEU A 10 -25.62 -3.59 -30.79
N ILE A 11 -25.38 -4.64 -31.59
CA ILE A 11 -24.19 -5.50 -31.47
C ILE A 11 -22.93 -4.71 -31.87
N PHE A 12 -23.00 -3.86 -32.90
CA PHE A 12 -21.90 -2.97 -33.25
C PHE A 12 -21.63 -1.91 -32.17
N LEU A 13 -22.66 -1.36 -31.53
CA LEU A 13 -22.49 -0.40 -30.42
C LEU A 13 -21.88 -1.07 -29.18
N LEU A 14 -22.25 -2.33 -28.89
CA LEU A 14 -21.66 -3.13 -27.81
C LEU A 14 -20.20 -3.53 -28.08
N LEU A 15 -19.80 -3.66 -29.36
CA LEU A 15 -18.40 -3.90 -29.74
C LEU A 15 -17.53 -2.64 -29.64
N ILE A 16 -18.12 -1.44 -29.79
CA ILE A 16 -17.41 -0.15 -29.65
C ILE A 16 -17.35 0.32 -28.18
N ALA A 17 -18.23 -0.23 -27.32
CA ALA A 17 -18.29 0.06 -25.89
C ALA A 17 -17.52 -0.93 -25.01
N ASN A 18 -16.50 -1.61 -25.56
CA ASN A 18 -15.41 -2.05 -24.70
C ASN A 18 -14.59 -0.80 -24.38
N PRO A 19 -14.62 -0.25 -23.16
CA PRO A 19 -13.49 0.57 -22.77
C PRO A 19 -12.28 -0.34 -22.95
N PHE A 20 -11.36 0.03 -23.83
CA PHE A 20 -10.00 -0.42 -23.67
C PHE A 20 -9.64 0.01 -22.25
N ILE A 21 -9.73 -0.93 -21.31
CA ILE A 21 -9.07 -0.81 -20.03
C ILE A 21 -7.61 -0.85 -20.44
N TYR A 22 -7.03 0.34 -20.62
CA TYR A 22 -5.59 0.49 -20.62
C TYR A 22 -5.15 0.01 -19.24
N ALA A 23 -4.60 -1.21 -19.22
CA ALA A 23 -3.85 -1.66 -18.08
C ALA A 23 -2.53 -0.88 -18.11
N ASP A 24 -2.44 0.11 -17.22
CA ASP A 24 -1.18 0.66 -16.71
C ASP A 24 -0.51 -0.55 -15.98
N ASP A 25 0.67 -1.08 -16.34
CA ASP A 25 2.00 -0.46 -16.31
C ASP A 25 2.97 -1.25 -17.24
N TRP A 26 3.84 -0.55 -17.96
CA TRP A 26 4.77 -1.14 -18.93
C TRP A 26 6.21 -0.73 -18.59
N TYR A 27 7.06 -1.71 -18.20
CA TYR A 27 8.51 -1.50 -18.19
C TYR A 27 9.01 -1.41 -19.64
N GLY A 28 9.81 -0.39 -19.95
CA GLY A 28 10.54 -0.31 -21.21
C GLY A 28 11.68 -1.33 -21.28
N GLU A 29 12.33 -1.46 -22.44
CA GLU A 29 13.58 -2.22 -22.53
C GLU A 29 14.59 -1.65 -21.51
N TYR A 30 15.34 -2.53 -20.83
CA TYR A 30 16.37 -2.15 -19.87
C TYR A 30 17.29 -1.07 -20.44
N GLY A 31 17.49 0.02 -19.69
CA GLY A 31 18.19 1.21 -20.15
C GLY A 31 17.27 2.37 -20.58
N ASN A 32 15.95 2.15 -20.68
CA ASN A 32 14.97 3.23 -20.80
C ASN A 32 14.44 3.64 -19.43
N TYR A 33 14.70 4.88 -19.03
CA TYR A 33 14.21 5.44 -17.77
C TYR A 33 13.85 6.92 -17.93
N PHE A 34 12.86 7.36 -17.15
CA PHE A 34 12.53 8.77 -17.02
C PHE A 34 13.64 9.52 -16.28
N ARG A 35 13.96 10.72 -16.79
CA ARG A 35 14.70 11.75 -16.06
C ARG A 35 13.72 12.84 -15.68
N VAL A 36 13.56 13.06 -14.39
CA VAL A 36 12.68 14.10 -13.85
C VAL A 36 13.53 15.28 -13.45
N TYR A 37 13.20 16.45 -14.00
CA TYR A 37 13.92 17.70 -13.77
C TYR A 37 13.09 18.62 -12.88
N ASP A 38 13.75 19.41 -12.06
CA ASP A 38 13.11 20.56 -11.43
C ASP A 38 12.84 21.65 -12.49
N VAL A 39 11.65 22.25 -12.45
CA VAL A 39 11.25 23.30 -13.40
C VAL A 39 12.08 24.57 -13.22
N GLU A 40 12.47 24.92 -12.00
CA GLU A 40 13.17 26.18 -11.72
C GLU A 40 14.67 26.10 -12.01
N SER A 41 15.35 25.13 -11.42
CA SER A 41 16.80 24.97 -11.54
C SER A 41 17.23 24.23 -12.82
N ASN A 42 16.32 23.46 -13.43
CA ASN A 42 16.61 22.53 -14.53
C ASN A 42 17.68 21.46 -14.15
N GLU A 43 17.83 21.18 -12.86
CA GLU A 43 18.63 20.07 -12.35
C GLU A 43 17.80 18.78 -12.34
N ILE A 44 18.48 17.62 -12.42
CA ILE A 44 17.80 16.32 -12.32
C ILE A 44 17.47 16.06 -10.85
N LEU A 45 16.19 15.85 -10.56
CA LEU A 45 15.70 15.44 -9.25
C LEU A 45 15.92 13.93 -9.05
N PHE A 46 15.42 13.12 -9.98
CA PHE A 46 15.60 11.67 -9.91
C PHE A 46 15.44 10.99 -11.28
N LYS A 47 15.90 9.74 -11.32
CA LYS A 47 15.62 8.79 -12.42
C LYS A 47 14.72 7.66 -11.92
N THR A 48 13.87 7.13 -12.81
CA THR A 48 13.12 5.89 -12.56
C THR A 48 12.79 5.18 -13.88
N ALA A 49 12.84 3.85 -13.88
CA ALA A 49 12.35 3.07 -15.02
C ALA A 49 10.82 2.95 -15.06
N ARG A 50 10.14 3.31 -13.97
CA ARG A 50 8.68 3.40 -13.94
C ARG A 50 8.20 4.51 -14.88
N GLU A 51 7.00 4.33 -15.42
CA GLU A 51 6.34 5.43 -16.13
C GLU A 51 6.09 6.59 -15.17
N VAL A 52 6.34 7.80 -15.67
CA VAL A 52 6.02 9.04 -14.95
C VAL A 52 4.80 9.68 -15.62
N SER A 53 3.82 10.05 -14.82
CA SER A 53 2.57 10.67 -15.24
C SER A 53 2.42 12.07 -14.65
N ARG A 54 1.72 12.95 -15.38
CA ARG A 54 1.33 14.25 -14.82
C ARG A 54 0.46 14.04 -13.57
N GLY A 55 0.76 14.78 -12.50
CA GLY A 55 0.12 14.67 -11.20
C GLY A 55 0.75 13.62 -10.28
N ASP A 56 1.78 12.88 -10.73
CA ASP A 56 2.66 12.15 -9.81
C ASP A 56 3.35 13.14 -8.87
N GLN A 57 3.79 12.65 -7.72
CA GLN A 57 4.47 13.44 -6.70
C GLN A 57 5.78 12.77 -6.31
N TYR A 58 6.69 13.55 -5.74
CA TYR A 58 8.02 13.10 -5.38
C TYR A 58 8.43 13.79 -4.07
N LEU A 59 8.63 13.02 -3.01
CA LEU A 59 9.25 13.47 -1.77
C LEU A 59 10.71 13.05 -1.80
N SER A 60 11.61 14.01 -1.94
CA SER A 60 13.05 13.75 -1.97
C SER A 60 13.61 13.32 -0.61
N GLY A 61 14.82 12.79 -0.60
CA GLY A 61 15.52 12.38 0.62
C GLY A 61 15.71 13.53 1.62
N ASP A 62 15.84 14.78 1.14
CA ASP A 62 15.91 16.01 1.93
C ASP A 62 14.54 16.64 2.24
N ASN A 63 13.47 15.84 2.19
CA ASN A 63 12.10 16.19 2.58
C ASN A 63 11.46 17.32 1.75
N LYS A 64 11.88 17.54 0.51
CA LYS A 64 11.23 18.47 -0.41
C LYS A 64 10.18 17.74 -1.24
N MET A 65 8.95 18.25 -1.22
CA MET A 65 7.86 17.74 -2.03
C MET A 65 7.84 18.44 -3.39
N TYR A 66 7.68 17.65 -4.45
CA TYR A 66 7.55 18.12 -5.82
C TYR A 66 6.34 17.49 -6.50
N HIS A 67 5.70 18.22 -7.40
CA HIS A 67 4.60 17.73 -8.24
C HIS A 67 5.01 17.66 -9.70
N ILE A 68 4.78 16.53 -10.36
CA ILE A 68 5.03 16.37 -11.79
C ILE A 68 4.00 17.16 -12.59
N VAL A 69 4.44 18.23 -13.25
CA VAL A 69 3.56 19.12 -14.02
C VAL A 69 3.60 18.87 -15.52
N ARG A 70 4.71 18.31 -16.04
CA ARG A 70 4.93 18.05 -17.46
C ARG A 70 5.62 16.71 -17.67
N VAL A 71 5.16 15.97 -18.66
CA VAL A 71 5.76 14.69 -19.06
C VAL A 71 5.82 14.61 -20.58
N ASN A 72 6.96 14.18 -21.12
CA ASN A 72 7.12 13.74 -22.49
C ASN A 72 7.50 12.24 -22.50
N PRO A 73 6.51 11.34 -22.67
CA PRO A 73 6.75 9.91 -22.63
C PRO A 73 7.71 9.42 -23.73
N ARG A 74 7.71 10.07 -24.92
CA ARG A 74 8.55 9.64 -26.04
C ARG A 74 10.04 9.83 -25.78
N SER A 75 10.40 10.84 -25.01
CA SER A 75 11.80 11.14 -24.66
C SER A 75 12.18 10.71 -23.26
N HIS A 76 11.25 10.12 -22.49
CA HIS A 76 11.40 9.81 -21.07
C HIS A 76 11.90 11.03 -20.27
N LEU A 77 11.28 12.20 -20.50
CA LEU A 77 11.59 13.43 -19.77
C LEU A 77 10.34 13.88 -19.02
N ALA A 78 10.50 14.25 -17.75
CA ALA A 78 9.45 14.88 -16.97
C ALA A 78 9.99 16.09 -16.22
N TYR A 79 9.10 16.97 -15.81
CA TYR A 79 9.43 18.17 -15.03
C TYR A 79 8.49 18.29 -13.84
N ALA A 80 9.07 18.60 -12.69
CA ALA A 80 8.39 18.74 -11.43
C ALA A 80 8.56 20.15 -10.87
N GLU A 81 7.54 20.67 -10.21
CA GLU A 81 7.59 21.95 -9.48
C GLU A 81 7.71 21.65 -7.99
N PHE A 82 8.61 22.36 -7.30
CA PHE A 82 8.68 22.35 -5.85
C PHE A 82 7.36 22.85 -5.23
N VAL A 83 6.94 22.21 -4.15
CA VAL A 83 5.69 22.52 -3.45
C VAL A 83 5.99 23.05 -2.05
N GLU A 84 6.66 22.24 -1.23
CA GLU A 84 6.95 22.56 0.17
C GLU A 84 8.05 21.67 0.74
N GLU A 85 8.59 22.07 1.90
CA GLU A 85 9.42 21.21 2.75
C GLU A 85 8.50 20.48 3.74
N VAL A 86 8.42 19.16 3.60
CA VAL A 86 7.57 18.29 4.42
C VAL A 86 8.21 18.07 5.78
N GLN A 87 7.42 18.22 6.83
CA GLN A 87 7.81 17.80 8.18
C GLN A 87 7.44 16.33 8.35
N LEU A 88 8.44 15.49 8.61
CA LEU A 88 8.21 14.08 8.91
C LEU A 88 7.63 13.91 10.32
N PRO A 89 6.88 12.82 10.58
CA PRO A 89 6.40 12.50 11.92
C PRO A 89 7.52 12.51 12.95
N LYS A 90 7.26 13.07 14.13
CA LYS A 90 8.27 13.19 15.17
C LYS A 90 8.51 11.83 15.84
N VAL A 91 9.77 11.41 15.86
CA VAL A 91 10.21 10.17 16.51
C VAL A 91 10.61 10.44 17.96
N ASN A 92 10.05 9.67 18.90
CA ASN A 92 10.47 9.67 20.30
C ASN A 92 11.85 9.01 20.42
N ARG A 93 12.88 9.84 20.58
CA ARG A 93 14.29 9.40 20.65
C ARG A 93 14.61 8.51 21.85
N GLU A 94 13.95 8.70 22.98
CA GLU A 94 14.19 7.85 24.16
C GLU A 94 13.62 6.44 23.94
N ALA A 95 12.43 6.35 23.34
CA ALA A 95 11.85 5.07 22.95
C ALA A 95 12.67 4.38 21.86
N LEU A 96 13.11 5.15 20.85
CA LEU A 96 13.96 4.64 19.77
C LEU A 96 15.29 4.07 20.30
N GLN A 97 15.96 4.75 21.25
CA GLN A 97 17.20 4.26 21.84
C GLN A 97 17.03 2.92 22.57
N LYS A 98 15.89 2.71 23.26
CA LYS A 98 15.58 1.42 23.90
C LYS A 98 15.43 0.31 22.88
N ILE A 99 14.77 0.60 21.75
CA ILE A 99 14.63 -0.34 20.63
C ILE A 99 15.98 -0.67 20.01
N GLN A 100 16.81 0.34 19.73
CA GLN A 100 18.15 0.14 19.17
C GLN A 100 19.03 -0.73 20.07
N LEU A 101 18.98 -0.51 21.40
CA LEU A 101 19.68 -1.36 22.35
C LEU A 101 19.15 -2.81 22.32
N ALA A 102 17.83 -2.98 22.26
CA ALA A 102 17.22 -4.30 22.18
C ALA A 102 17.58 -5.03 20.86
N ILE A 103 17.70 -4.32 19.73
CA ILE A 103 18.20 -4.90 18.47
C ILE A 103 19.64 -5.40 18.66
N GLN A 104 20.53 -4.57 19.22
CA GLN A 104 21.93 -4.93 19.44
C GLN A 104 22.12 -6.14 20.36
N GLU A 105 21.24 -6.31 21.34
CA GLU A 105 21.26 -7.43 22.28
C GLU A 105 20.47 -8.66 21.78
N GLY A 106 19.83 -8.59 20.61
CA GLY A 106 18.95 -9.64 20.09
C GLY A 106 17.65 -9.83 20.89
N GLY A 107 17.29 -8.82 21.70
CA GLY A 107 16.14 -8.80 22.59
C GLY A 107 14.92 -8.06 22.05
N LEU A 108 14.92 -7.59 20.79
CA LEU A 108 13.81 -6.81 20.21
C LEU A 108 12.48 -7.54 20.31
N SER A 109 12.44 -8.83 19.97
CA SER A 109 11.23 -9.66 20.09
C SER A 109 10.66 -9.65 21.51
N THR A 110 11.52 -9.73 22.52
CA THR A 110 11.13 -9.74 23.94
C THR A 110 10.62 -8.36 24.37
N LEU A 111 11.29 -7.29 23.94
CA LEU A 111 10.85 -5.92 24.21
C LEU A 111 9.46 -5.67 23.65
N LEU A 112 9.23 -6.07 22.40
CA LEU A 112 7.97 -5.89 21.72
C LEU A 112 6.87 -6.74 22.38
N LEU A 113 7.11 -8.02 22.71
CA LEU A 113 6.13 -8.85 23.43
C LEU A 113 5.72 -8.26 24.79
N ALA A 114 6.66 -7.63 25.50
CA ALA A 114 6.36 -6.98 26.78
C ALA A 114 5.47 -5.73 26.64
N GLN A 115 5.46 -5.08 25.47
CA GLN A 115 4.56 -3.96 25.18
C GLN A 115 3.12 -4.43 24.92
N GLU A 116 2.95 -5.61 24.30
CA GLU A 116 1.63 -6.19 23.96
C GLU A 116 0.82 -6.64 25.18
N GLU A 117 1.47 -7.02 26.29
CA GLU A 117 0.73 -7.42 27.51
C GLU A 117 -0.05 -6.24 28.17
N GLY A 118 0.18 -5.00 27.73
CA GLY A 118 -0.47 -3.79 28.23
C GLY A 118 -1.62 -3.23 27.37
N GLU A 119 -1.78 -3.68 26.12
CA GLU A 119 -2.74 -3.11 25.16
C GLU A 119 -3.82 -4.14 24.77
N GLU A 120 -5.11 -3.77 24.86
CA GLU A 120 -6.25 -4.66 24.53
C GLU A 120 -6.36 -5.04 23.03
N ASN A 121 -5.49 -4.51 22.17
CA ASN A 121 -5.36 -4.91 20.77
C ASN A 121 -4.09 -5.74 20.58
N GLN A 122 -4.26 -7.07 20.53
CA GLN A 122 -3.25 -7.98 20.00
C GLN A 122 -3.11 -7.72 18.49
N GLU A 123 -2.36 -6.70 18.08
CA GLU A 123 -1.95 -6.60 16.70
C GLU A 123 -0.94 -7.70 16.41
N GLU A 124 -1.42 -8.82 15.88
CA GLU A 124 -0.54 -9.90 15.45
C GLU A 124 0.51 -9.33 14.47
N ARG A 125 1.78 -9.34 14.88
CA ARG A 125 2.93 -8.83 14.13
C ARG A 125 3.21 -9.70 12.91
N LYS A 126 2.35 -9.60 11.89
CA LYS A 126 2.34 -10.50 10.75
C LYS A 126 2.52 -9.74 9.44
N VAL A 127 3.63 -10.01 8.78
CA VAL A 127 4.01 -9.36 7.51
C VAL A 127 3.95 -10.38 6.38
N GLY A 128 3.23 -10.05 5.31
CA GLY A 128 3.25 -10.79 4.06
C GLY A 128 4.22 -10.16 3.07
N ILE A 129 5.11 -10.96 2.48
CA ILE A 129 6.11 -10.52 1.51
C ILE A 129 5.87 -11.25 0.20
N TYR A 130 5.92 -10.52 -0.91
CA TYR A 130 5.84 -11.07 -2.25
C TYR A 130 6.60 -10.17 -3.23
N ALA A 131 6.74 -10.61 -4.48
CA ALA A 131 7.29 -9.79 -5.56
C ALA A 131 6.35 -9.87 -6.77
N THR A 132 5.82 -8.73 -7.22
CA THR A 132 4.97 -8.70 -8.42
C THR A 132 5.77 -9.09 -9.67
N HIS A 133 7.04 -8.72 -9.75
CA HIS A 133 7.93 -9.04 -10.86
C HIS A 133 9.00 -10.05 -10.43
N THR A 134 8.59 -11.32 -10.27
CA THR A 134 9.45 -12.41 -9.76
C THR A 134 10.70 -12.69 -10.59
N ALA A 135 10.78 -12.18 -11.82
CA ALA A 135 11.93 -12.34 -12.69
C ALA A 135 13.03 -11.28 -12.49
N GLU A 136 12.78 -10.22 -11.72
CA GLU A 136 13.74 -9.14 -11.50
C GLU A 136 15.03 -9.64 -10.82
N SER A 137 16.17 -9.28 -11.38
CA SER A 137 17.47 -9.81 -11.00
C SER A 137 18.57 -8.75 -11.11
N TYR A 138 19.75 -9.01 -10.56
CA TYR A 138 20.83 -8.02 -10.38
C TYR A 138 22.11 -8.41 -11.13
N VAL A 139 22.76 -7.42 -11.75
CA VAL A 139 24.04 -7.55 -12.45
C VAL A 139 25.12 -6.77 -11.69
N PRO A 140 26.28 -7.38 -11.37
CA PRO A 140 26.80 -8.62 -11.97
C PRO A 140 26.43 -9.93 -11.25
N THR A 141 25.89 -9.88 -10.03
CA THR A 141 25.78 -11.07 -9.16
C THR A 141 25.01 -12.23 -9.80
N ASP A 142 23.87 -11.95 -10.44
CA ASP A 142 22.98 -12.97 -10.99
C ASP A 142 23.24 -13.22 -12.49
N GLY A 143 24.17 -12.48 -13.11
CA GLY A 143 24.57 -12.63 -14.51
C GLY A 143 23.58 -12.10 -15.55
N SER A 144 22.32 -11.81 -15.16
CA SER A 144 21.27 -11.23 -15.99
C SER A 144 20.42 -10.28 -15.15
N GLU A 145 19.90 -9.23 -15.77
CA GLU A 145 18.93 -8.34 -15.13
C GLU A 145 17.56 -9.01 -14.96
N SER A 146 17.26 -10.07 -15.71
CA SER A 146 16.00 -10.80 -15.62
C SER A 146 16.21 -12.31 -15.77
N ILE A 147 15.60 -13.10 -14.89
CA ILE A 147 15.62 -14.57 -14.92
C ILE A 147 14.18 -15.07 -14.77
N GLU A 148 13.61 -15.62 -15.84
CA GLU A 148 12.17 -15.95 -15.91
C GLU A 148 11.75 -17.00 -14.88
N GLU A 149 12.64 -17.93 -14.55
CA GLU A 149 12.43 -18.97 -13.55
C GLU A 149 12.47 -18.45 -12.10
N GLY A 150 12.89 -17.20 -11.88
CA GLY A 150 13.03 -16.58 -10.57
C GLY A 150 14.34 -15.79 -10.46
N GLY A 151 14.23 -14.47 -10.42
CA GLY A 151 15.38 -13.56 -10.34
C GLY A 151 15.87 -13.32 -8.92
N GLY A 152 17.02 -12.64 -8.83
CA GLY A 152 17.67 -12.22 -7.58
C GLY A 152 16.78 -11.52 -6.56
N ILE A 153 15.67 -10.92 -7.02
CA ILE A 153 14.72 -10.25 -6.13
C ILE A 153 14.09 -11.21 -5.11
N LEU A 154 13.92 -12.49 -5.46
CA LEU A 154 13.33 -13.48 -4.57
C LEU A 154 14.27 -13.82 -3.40
N GLN A 155 15.59 -13.81 -3.61
CA GLN A 155 16.58 -13.97 -2.55
C GLN A 155 16.62 -12.73 -1.64
N VAL A 156 16.47 -11.53 -2.19
CA VAL A 156 16.34 -10.30 -1.38
C VAL A 156 15.09 -10.35 -0.51
N ALA A 157 13.96 -10.79 -1.05
CA ALA A 157 12.72 -10.96 -0.30
C ALA A 157 12.83 -12.04 0.80
N GLU A 158 13.54 -13.15 0.54
CA GLU A 158 13.85 -14.17 1.54
C GLU A 158 14.73 -13.63 2.67
N VAL A 159 15.75 -12.81 2.37
CA VAL A 159 16.54 -12.12 3.39
C VAL A 159 15.66 -11.19 4.22
N LEU A 160 14.82 -10.38 3.58
CA LEU A 160 13.89 -9.48 4.27
C LEU A 160 12.98 -10.26 5.24
N LYS A 161 12.41 -11.38 4.80
CA LYS A 161 11.60 -12.28 5.63
C LYS A 161 12.39 -12.76 6.85
N ASN A 162 13.59 -13.29 6.64
CA ASN A 162 14.39 -13.85 7.74
C ASN A 162 14.85 -12.77 8.73
N SER A 163 15.08 -11.54 8.25
CA SER A 163 15.34 -10.39 9.12
C SER A 163 14.13 -10.04 9.99
N PHE A 164 12.91 -10.05 9.43
CA PHE A 164 11.70 -9.82 10.24
C PHE A 164 11.51 -10.88 11.33
N ASP A 165 11.72 -12.17 10.99
CA ASP A 165 11.65 -13.25 11.97
C ASP A 165 12.68 -13.05 13.10
N GLY A 166 13.90 -12.58 12.76
CA GLY A 166 14.93 -12.22 13.74
C GLY A 166 14.53 -11.10 14.69
N HIS A 167 13.61 -10.23 14.26
CA HIS A 167 13.08 -9.11 15.05
C HIS A 167 11.79 -9.46 15.81
N GLY A 168 11.33 -10.71 15.76
CA GLY A 168 10.10 -11.15 16.42
C GLY A 168 8.81 -10.77 15.69
N VAL A 169 8.92 -10.48 14.39
CA VAL A 169 7.79 -10.28 13.49
C VAL A 169 7.60 -11.57 12.68
N GLU A 170 6.40 -12.16 12.72
CA GLU A 170 6.08 -13.35 11.94
C GLU A 170 5.94 -12.97 10.46
N ALA A 171 6.97 -13.25 9.66
CA ALA A 171 6.97 -12.93 8.24
C ALA A 171 6.71 -14.18 7.38
N THR A 172 5.77 -14.06 6.43
CA THR A 172 5.54 -15.08 5.40
C THR A 172 5.92 -14.54 4.04
N PHE A 173 6.86 -15.19 3.36
CA PHE A 173 7.21 -14.91 1.97
C PHE A 173 6.57 -15.94 1.04
N ASP A 174 5.83 -15.45 0.04
CA ASP A 174 5.29 -16.26 -1.04
C ASP A 174 6.05 -15.97 -2.35
N ASN A 175 6.75 -16.98 -2.84
CA ASN A 175 7.58 -16.92 -4.05
C ASN A 175 6.86 -17.41 -5.32
N THR A 176 5.52 -17.47 -5.30
CA THR A 176 4.71 -17.86 -6.46
C THR A 176 5.10 -17.04 -7.69
N PRO A 177 5.47 -17.68 -8.82
CA PRO A 177 5.83 -16.96 -10.04
C PRO A 177 4.68 -16.11 -10.59
N HIS A 178 4.98 -14.85 -10.91
CA HIS A 178 4.01 -13.89 -11.49
C HIS A 178 4.27 -13.57 -12.96
N ILE A 179 4.87 -14.52 -13.68
CA ILE A 179 5.21 -14.41 -15.11
C ILE A 179 3.98 -14.55 -16.03
N PRO A 180 4.04 -14.01 -17.27
CA PRO A 180 5.12 -13.21 -17.86
C PRO A 180 5.22 -11.80 -17.23
N HIS A 181 6.30 -11.05 -17.47
CA HIS A 181 6.39 -9.66 -17.02
C HIS A 181 5.52 -8.76 -17.93
N ASP A 182 4.20 -8.78 -17.69
CA ASP A 182 3.20 -8.03 -18.46
C ASP A 182 2.22 -7.27 -17.54
N ALA A 183 1.27 -6.56 -18.14
CA ALA A 183 0.22 -5.84 -17.41
C ALA A 183 -0.67 -6.77 -16.53
N GLY A 184 -0.60 -8.08 -16.72
CA GLY A 184 -1.27 -9.08 -15.89
C GLY A 184 -0.49 -9.44 -14.60
N ALA A 185 0.76 -9.02 -14.44
CA ALA A 185 1.62 -9.39 -13.31
C ALA A 185 1.00 -8.96 -11.97
N TYR A 186 0.57 -7.71 -11.86
CA TYR A 186 -0.12 -7.21 -10.66
C TYR A 186 -1.39 -8.00 -10.34
N LYS A 187 -2.15 -8.44 -11.36
CA LYS A 187 -3.35 -9.28 -11.13
C LYS A 187 -2.99 -10.68 -10.64
N ARG A 188 -1.83 -11.22 -11.01
CA ARG A 188 -1.32 -12.49 -10.49
C ARG A 188 -0.83 -12.32 -9.06
N ALA A 189 0.02 -11.33 -8.83
CA ALA A 189 0.55 -10.96 -7.51
C ALA A 189 -0.55 -10.65 -6.49
N ARG A 190 -1.64 -10.00 -6.93
CA ARG A 190 -2.79 -9.73 -6.08
C ARG A 190 -3.38 -11.00 -5.45
N ARG A 191 -3.40 -12.12 -6.18
CA ARG A 191 -3.94 -13.38 -5.63
C ARG A 191 -3.07 -13.89 -4.49
N THR A 192 -1.75 -13.83 -4.68
CA THR A 192 -0.75 -14.15 -3.65
C THR A 192 -0.86 -13.21 -2.45
N ALA A 193 -0.93 -11.90 -2.67
CA ALA A 193 -1.13 -10.92 -1.60
C ALA A 193 -2.40 -11.18 -0.78
N VAL A 194 -3.52 -11.47 -1.45
CA VAL A 194 -4.77 -11.85 -0.77
C VAL A 194 -4.64 -13.18 -0.02
N GLN A 195 -3.89 -14.14 -0.54
CA GLN A 195 -3.64 -15.43 0.12
C GLN A 195 -2.82 -15.25 1.39
N LEU A 196 -1.76 -14.45 1.36
CA LEU A 196 -0.96 -14.07 2.54
C LEU A 196 -1.85 -13.48 3.65
N MET A 197 -2.75 -12.56 3.30
CA MET A 197 -3.68 -11.99 4.29
C MET A 197 -4.66 -13.02 4.86
N ARG A 198 -5.19 -13.92 4.02
CA ARG A 198 -6.25 -14.86 4.42
C ARG A 198 -5.75 -16.09 5.15
N GLU A 199 -4.65 -16.66 4.70
CA GLU A 199 -4.12 -17.94 5.19
C GLU A 199 -3.08 -17.73 6.29
N HIS A 200 -2.33 -16.63 6.22
CA HIS A 200 -1.28 -16.30 7.20
C HIS A 200 -1.65 -15.14 8.11
N GLY A 201 -2.81 -14.50 7.93
CA GLY A 201 -3.25 -13.38 8.78
C GLY A 201 -2.38 -12.13 8.63
N ALA A 202 -1.61 -12.01 7.54
CA ALA A 202 -0.78 -10.84 7.30
C ALA A 202 -1.63 -9.56 7.28
N ASN A 203 -1.28 -8.58 8.12
CA ASN A 203 -1.95 -7.29 8.18
C ASN A 203 -1.14 -6.18 7.50
N ALA A 204 0.16 -6.38 7.32
CA ALA A 204 1.05 -5.60 6.47
C ALA A 204 1.51 -6.40 5.26
N LEU A 205 1.65 -5.73 4.11
CA LEU A 205 2.07 -6.34 2.85
C LEU A 205 3.24 -5.55 2.27
N ILE A 206 4.30 -6.26 1.87
CA ILE A 206 5.47 -5.67 1.22
C ILE A 206 5.66 -6.32 -0.16
N ASP A 207 5.53 -5.51 -1.21
CA ASP A 207 5.85 -5.87 -2.59
C ASP A 207 7.30 -5.45 -2.89
N VAL A 208 8.17 -6.43 -3.08
CA VAL A 208 9.62 -6.22 -3.22
C VAL A 208 9.99 -6.17 -4.70
N HIS A 209 10.61 -5.06 -5.10
CA HIS A 209 11.04 -4.77 -6.46
C HIS A 209 12.49 -4.27 -6.50
N ARG A 210 13.02 -4.10 -7.72
CA ARG A 210 14.22 -3.29 -7.98
C ARG A 210 14.05 -2.41 -9.23
N ASP A 211 14.54 -1.17 -9.16
CA ASP A 211 14.44 -0.21 -10.26
C ASP A 211 15.34 -0.64 -11.45
N ALA A 212 15.19 0.02 -12.60
CA ALA A 212 15.99 -0.23 -13.79
C ALA A 212 16.72 1.04 -14.29
N VAL A 213 17.43 1.69 -13.37
CA VAL A 213 18.21 2.92 -13.61
C VAL A 213 19.70 2.71 -13.35
N PRO A 214 20.58 3.66 -13.74
CA PRO A 214 22.00 3.53 -13.46
C PRO A 214 22.35 3.40 -11.97
N ALA A 215 23.40 2.64 -11.67
CA ALA A 215 23.83 2.27 -10.32
C ALA A 215 23.99 3.48 -9.37
N GLU A 216 24.49 4.61 -9.88
CA GLU A 216 24.78 5.80 -9.06
C GLU A 216 23.53 6.42 -8.43
N GLN A 217 22.33 6.03 -8.87
CA GLN A 217 21.07 6.49 -8.31
C GLN A 217 20.71 5.84 -6.97
N TYR A 218 21.36 4.72 -6.64
CA TYR A 218 21.01 3.87 -5.51
C TYR A 218 22.22 3.39 -4.70
N ILE A 219 23.46 3.48 -5.21
CA ILE A 219 24.65 3.13 -4.42
C ILE A 219 24.73 3.97 -3.14
N THR A 220 24.96 3.29 -2.02
CA THR A 220 25.25 3.90 -0.72
C THR A 220 26.10 2.96 0.14
N GLU A 221 26.45 3.42 1.34
CA GLU A 221 26.99 2.64 2.44
C GLU A 221 26.17 2.97 3.69
N ILE A 222 25.78 1.95 4.46
CA ILE A 222 25.05 2.11 5.72
C ILE A 222 25.93 1.50 6.80
N GLU A 223 26.27 2.29 7.82
CA GLU A 223 27.19 1.87 8.90
C GLU A 223 28.57 1.34 8.43
N GLY A 224 29.03 1.79 7.25
CA GLY A 224 30.28 1.35 6.63
C GLY A 224 30.18 0.08 5.81
N GLU A 225 29.00 -0.54 5.73
CA GLU A 225 28.73 -1.71 4.88
C GLU A 225 28.16 -1.28 3.52
N PRO A 226 28.68 -1.83 2.40
CA PRO A 226 28.14 -1.57 1.08
C PRO A 226 26.67 -1.98 0.96
N ALA A 227 25.80 -1.01 0.72
CA ALA A 227 24.35 -1.22 0.63
C ALA A 227 23.77 -0.56 -0.63
N THR A 228 22.45 -0.59 -0.74
CA THR A 228 21.67 0.17 -1.71
C THR A 228 20.63 1.01 -0.98
N LYS A 229 20.30 2.18 -1.51
CA LYS A 229 19.17 2.95 -1.03
C LYS A 229 17.86 2.25 -1.40
N VAL A 230 16.80 2.53 -0.66
CA VAL A 230 15.46 2.00 -0.91
C VAL A 230 14.53 3.14 -1.29
N ARG A 231 13.82 3.00 -2.40
CA ARG A 231 12.73 3.93 -2.75
C ARG A 231 11.40 3.33 -2.31
N LEU A 232 10.60 4.11 -1.61
CA LEU A 232 9.22 3.75 -1.29
C LEU A 232 8.31 4.22 -2.43
N VAL A 233 7.36 3.39 -2.86
CA VAL A 233 6.41 3.78 -3.91
C VAL A 233 4.99 3.71 -3.37
N ILE A 234 4.23 4.79 -3.57
CA ILE A 234 2.83 4.89 -3.18
C ILE A 234 1.95 5.14 -4.41
N GLY A 235 0.98 4.27 -4.63
CA GLY A 235 0.04 4.33 -5.73
C GLY A 235 -1.08 5.34 -5.48
N ARG A 236 -1.11 6.44 -6.23
CA ARG A 236 -2.11 7.52 -6.06
C ARG A 236 -3.56 7.11 -6.33
N ARG A 237 -3.80 5.92 -6.89
CA ARG A 237 -5.14 5.38 -7.17
C ARG A 237 -5.62 4.40 -6.09
N ASN A 238 -4.78 4.10 -5.10
CA ASN A 238 -5.11 3.17 -4.04
C ASN A 238 -6.10 3.80 -3.03
N GLN A 239 -7.09 3.03 -2.56
CA GLN A 239 -8.14 3.55 -1.69
C GLN A 239 -7.64 3.90 -0.28
N ASN A 240 -6.53 3.30 0.13
CA ASN A 240 -5.87 3.52 1.42
C ASN A 240 -4.75 4.57 1.33
N PHE A 241 -4.79 5.46 0.31
CA PHE A 241 -3.62 6.25 -0.09
C PHE A 241 -2.99 6.99 1.08
N LYS A 242 -3.82 7.67 1.88
CA LYS A 242 -3.38 8.43 3.04
C LYS A 242 -2.73 7.56 4.12
N ALA A 243 -3.32 6.41 4.42
CA ALA A 243 -2.77 5.51 5.44
C ALA A 243 -1.44 4.89 5.00
N ASN A 244 -1.34 4.48 3.73
CA ASN A 244 -0.09 3.98 3.17
C ASN A 244 0.99 5.08 3.07
N GLU A 245 0.59 6.32 2.75
CA GLU A 245 1.47 7.49 2.77
C GLU A 245 1.97 7.80 4.18
N GLU A 246 1.09 7.82 5.18
CA GLU A 246 1.43 8.00 6.60
C GLU A 246 2.44 6.95 7.05
N LEU A 247 2.20 5.67 6.73
CA LEU A 247 3.14 4.59 7.01
C LEU A 247 4.50 4.80 6.31
N ALA A 248 4.51 5.21 5.05
CA ALA A 248 5.75 5.46 4.32
C ALA A 248 6.55 6.64 4.93
N MET A 249 5.86 7.71 5.36
CA MET A 249 6.48 8.83 6.06
C MET A 249 7.01 8.42 7.44
N GLN A 250 6.30 7.56 8.18
CA GLN A 250 6.79 7.00 9.45
C GLN A 250 8.05 6.15 9.22
N VAL A 251 8.04 5.23 8.25
CA VAL A 251 9.22 4.43 7.88
C VAL A 251 10.39 5.32 7.49
N LYS A 252 10.16 6.38 6.71
CA LYS A 252 11.21 7.34 6.38
C LYS A 252 11.74 8.08 7.61
N ALA A 253 10.86 8.56 8.49
CA ALA A 253 11.26 9.25 9.72
C ALA A 253 12.13 8.36 10.63
N VAL A 254 11.75 7.09 10.79
CA VAL A 254 12.52 6.11 11.54
C VAL A 254 13.85 5.80 10.87
N ALA A 255 13.85 5.62 9.55
CA ALA A 255 15.08 5.38 8.80
C ALA A 255 16.07 6.54 8.92
N ASP A 256 15.59 7.78 8.83
CA ASP A 256 16.46 8.97 8.92
C ASP A 256 17.16 9.09 10.29
N GLU A 257 16.56 8.56 11.37
CA GLU A 257 17.16 8.51 12.71
C GLU A 257 18.02 7.25 12.95
N MET A 258 17.61 6.08 12.43
CA MET A 258 18.33 4.81 12.64
C MET A 258 19.47 4.59 11.65
N HIS A 259 19.17 4.72 10.36
CA HIS A 259 20.02 4.35 9.23
C HIS A 259 19.98 5.45 8.16
N PRO A 260 20.62 6.62 8.40
CA PRO A 260 20.67 7.70 7.43
C PRO A 260 21.12 7.19 6.04
N GLU A 261 20.55 7.76 4.98
CA GLU A 261 20.73 7.34 3.59
C GLU A 261 20.07 6.01 3.18
N LEU A 262 19.43 5.25 4.09
CA LEU A 262 18.69 4.04 3.72
C LEU A 262 17.52 4.36 2.79
N ILE A 263 16.63 5.27 3.17
CA ILE A 263 15.49 5.65 2.34
C ILE A 263 15.93 6.76 1.38
N LYS A 264 15.91 6.44 0.08
CA LYS A 264 16.25 7.36 -1.01
C LYS A 264 15.25 8.51 -1.11
N ASP A 265 13.97 8.15 -1.18
CA ASP A 265 12.84 9.02 -1.47
C ASP A 265 11.50 8.25 -1.36
N ILE A 266 10.40 8.98 -1.47
CA ILE A 266 9.05 8.43 -1.67
C ILE A 266 8.53 8.92 -3.02
N PHE A 267 8.18 7.99 -3.91
CA PHE A 267 7.62 8.29 -5.22
C PHE A 267 6.12 7.95 -5.27
N TYR A 268 5.30 8.95 -5.60
CA TYR A 268 3.85 8.82 -5.65
C TYR A 268 3.40 8.63 -7.10
N ALA A 269 3.35 7.37 -7.52
CA ALA A 269 3.13 7.00 -8.91
C ALA A 269 1.64 6.80 -9.24
N LYS A 270 1.29 6.98 -10.52
CA LYS A 270 -0.04 6.66 -11.04
C LYS A 270 -0.24 5.15 -11.05
N GLY A 271 -0.95 4.63 -10.06
CA GLY A 271 -1.27 3.21 -9.98
C GLY A 271 -1.91 2.85 -8.64
N ASP A 272 -2.24 1.58 -8.49
CA ASP A 272 -2.74 1.01 -7.23
C ASP A 272 -1.68 0.13 -6.55
N TYR A 273 -0.97 -0.69 -7.32
CA TYR A 273 0.10 -1.57 -6.84
C TYR A 273 -0.33 -2.53 -5.72
N ASN A 274 -1.59 -2.96 -5.74
CA ASN A 274 -2.22 -3.79 -4.70
C ASN A 274 -2.27 -3.13 -3.30
N GLN A 275 -2.04 -1.83 -3.22
CA GLN A 275 -2.02 -1.09 -1.96
C GLN A 275 -3.44 -0.77 -1.43
N ASP A 276 -4.49 -1.01 -2.22
CA ASP A 276 -5.87 -0.99 -1.75
C ASP A 276 -6.22 -2.18 -0.83
N LEU A 277 -5.41 -3.25 -0.80
CA LEU A 277 -5.69 -4.45 -0.02
C LEU A 277 -5.63 -4.22 1.49
N THR A 278 -4.71 -3.37 1.96
CA THR A 278 -4.52 -3.05 3.39
C THR A 278 -3.97 -1.63 3.52
N PRO A 279 -4.28 -0.89 4.61
CA PRO A 279 -3.65 0.38 4.93
C PRO A 279 -2.17 0.26 5.36
N ARG A 280 -1.62 -0.95 5.40
CA ARG A 280 -0.21 -1.24 5.68
C ARG A 280 0.49 -1.89 4.49
N ALA A 281 0.16 -1.44 3.28
CA ALA A 281 0.75 -1.95 2.06
C ALA A 281 1.88 -1.03 1.58
N MET A 282 3.03 -1.62 1.26
CA MET A 282 4.21 -0.89 0.84
C MET A 282 4.82 -1.56 -0.39
N LEU A 283 5.22 -0.75 -1.37
CA LEU A 283 6.08 -1.20 -2.46
C LEU A 283 7.46 -0.62 -2.23
N VAL A 284 8.48 -1.48 -2.28
CA VAL A 284 9.87 -1.09 -2.04
C VAL A 284 10.74 -1.43 -3.24
N GLU A 285 11.48 -0.45 -3.73
CA GLU A 285 12.52 -0.62 -4.73
C GLU A 285 13.85 -0.81 -4.02
N MET A 286 14.32 -2.06 -3.94
CA MET A 286 15.56 -2.48 -3.30
C MET A 286 16.76 -2.20 -4.22
N GLY A 287 16.93 -0.92 -4.54
CA GLY A 287 17.98 -0.46 -5.41
C GLY A 287 17.62 -0.53 -6.89
N THR A 288 18.59 -0.95 -7.71
CA THR A 288 18.48 -1.09 -9.16
C THR A 288 19.22 -2.34 -9.66
N TYR A 289 18.88 -2.83 -10.85
CA TYR A 289 19.54 -4.00 -11.44
C TYR A 289 21.06 -3.84 -11.62
N GLU A 290 21.58 -2.61 -11.76
CA GLU A 290 22.99 -2.33 -12.05
C GLU A 290 23.89 -2.29 -10.79
N HIS A 291 23.62 -3.15 -9.80
CA HIS A 291 24.52 -3.37 -8.68
C HIS A 291 24.48 -4.83 -8.20
N THR A 292 25.34 -5.18 -7.25
CA THR A 292 25.33 -6.54 -6.69
C THR A 292 24.05 -6.80 -5.89
N ARG A 293 23.51 -8.03 -5.99
CA ARG A 293 22.36 -8.45 -5.18
C ARG A 293 22.63 -8.31 -3.68
N GLN A 294 23.88 -8.54 -3.26
CA GLN A 294 24.32 -8.42 -1.87
C GLN A 294 24.06 -7.04 -1.27
N ARG A 295 24.17 -5.96 -2.06
CA ARG A 295 23.83 -4.60 -1.58
C ARG A 295 22.35 -4.47 -1.22
N ALA A 296 21.47 -5.12 -2.00
CA ALA A 296 20.04 -5.17 -1.74
C ALA A 296 19.71 -6.08 -0.55
N GLU A 297 20.40 -7.22 -0.41
CA GLU A 297 20.29 -8.09 0.76
C GLU A 297 20.71 -7.37 2.06
N THR A 298 21.81 -6.60 2.05
CA THR A 298 22.23 -5.75 3.18
C THR A 298 21.16 -4.70 3.52
N ALA A 299 20.65 -3.98 2.52
CA ALA A 299 19.59 -2.99 2.73
C ALA A 299 18.28 -3.62 3.24
N ALA A 300 17.96 -4.86 2.85
CA ALA A 300 16.79 -5.59 3.34
C ALA A 300 16.84 -5.83 4.85
N GLY A 301 18.03 -6.11 5.39
CA GLY A 301 18.24 -6.23 6.84
C GLY A 301 17.88 -4.93 7.57
N TYR A 302 18.50 -3.82 7.17
CA TYR A 302 18.23 -2.49 7.74
C TYR A 302 16.77 -2.06 7.55
N LEU A 303 16.17 -2.33 6.39
CA LEU A 303 14.77 -2.04 6.13
C LEU A 303 13.84 -2.81 7.07
N SER A 304 14.15 -4.07 7.38
CA SER A 304 13.36 -4.87 8.34
C SER A 304 13.36 -4.24 9.73
N GLU A 305 14.52 -3.76 10.22
CA GLU A 305 14.63 -3.08 11.51
C GLU A 305 13.76 -1.82 11.56
N VAL A 306 13.87 -0.98 10.52
CA VAL A 306 13.11 0.27 10.40
C VAL A 306 11.61 0.00 10.34
N VAL A 307 11.18 -0.93 9.47
CA VAL A 307 9.74 -1.24 9.29
C VAL A 307 9.17 -1.86 10.56
N THR A 308 9.91 -2.75 11.22
CA THR A 308 9.50 -3.32 12.52
C THR A 308 9.33 -2.22 13.57
N THR A 309 10.29 -1.30 13.65
CA THR A 309 10.28 -0.19 14.59
C THR A 309 9.14 0.80 14.31
N ALA A 310 8.89 1.12 13.03
CA ALA A 310 7.83 2.03 12.62
C ALA A 310 6.43 1.44 12.86
N LEU A 311 6.22 0.16 12.56
CA LEU A 311 4.91 -0.49 12.72
C LEU A 311 4.60 -0.90 14.15
N PHE A 312 5.60 -1.40 14.88
CA PHE A 312 5.37 -2.11 16.14
C PHE A 312 6.09 -1.50 17.34
N GLY A 313 6.96 -0.50 17.14
CA GLY A 313 7.77 0.07 18.21
C GLY A 313 7.07 1.13 19.07
N GLY A 314 5.92 1.65 18.64
CA GLY A 314 5.18 2.70 19.37
C GLY A 314 5.98 3.99 19.58
N ILE A 315 6.87 4.32 18.63
CA ILE A 315 7.87 5.40 18.75
C ILE A 315 7.45 6.73 18.13
N ILE A 316 6.37 6.77 17.35
CA ILE A 316 5.90 8.00 16.72
C ILE A 316 5.13 8.81 17.75
N GLU A 317 5.55 10.05 17.99
CA GLU A 317 4.81 10.97 18.87
C GLU A 317 3.50 11.36 18.19
N GLU A 318 2.38 11.24 18.91
CA GLU A 318 1.12 11.80 18.44
C GLU A 318 1.22 13.33 18.40
N GLU A 319 0.87 13.94 17.27
CA GLU A 319 0.78 15.39 17.16
C GLU A 319 -0.36 15.94 18.05
N GLY A 320 -0.01 16.38 19.26
CA GLY A 320 -0.75 17.38 20.02
C GLY A 320 -2.15 16.98 20.51
N ALA A 321 -2.21 16.24 21.61
CA ALA A 321 -3.08 16.65 22.73
C ALA A 321 -2.50 17.95 23.33
N ALA A 322 -2.76 19.09 22.68
CA ALA A 322 -2.39 20.40 23.22
C ALA A 322 -3.29 20.77 24.41
N ASP A 323 -2.65 21.22 25.50
CA ASP A 323 -3.20 21.77 26.73
C ASP A 323 -4.12 20.87 27.57
N GLY A 324 -3.51 20.21 28.56
CA GLY A 324 -3.75 20.50 29.99
C GLY A 324 -5.17 20.38 30.55
N THR A 325 -6.13 19.92 29.77
CA THR A 325 -7.46 19.57 30.25
C THR A 325 -7.38 18.13 30.71
N PRO A 326 -7.72 17.81 31.96
CA PRO A 326 -7.70 16.43 32.42
C PRO A 326 -8.52 15.57 31.45
N PRO A 327 -8.08 14.32 31.14
CA PRO A 327 -8.99 13.36 30.56
C PRO A 327 -10.22 13.34 31.47
N ALA A 328 -11.40 13.58 30.91
CA ALA A 328 -12.62 13.37 31.66
C ALA A 328 -12.56 11.95 32.22
N GLU A 329 -12.60 11.82 33.55
CA GLU A 329 -12.68 10.55 34.24
C GLU A 329 -13.74 9.71 33.52
N THR A 330 -13.32 8.62 32.89
CA THR A 330 -14.20 7.54 32.48
C THR A 330 -14.62 6.81 33.74
N GLY A 331 -15.48 7.48 34.52
CA GLY A 331 -16.33 6.86 35.50
C GLY A 331 -17.10 5.74 34.82
N GLY A 332 -17.06 4.56 35.44
CA GLY A 332 -17.58 3.31 34.90
C GLY A 332 -18.92 3.47 34.20
N VAL A 333 -19.02 2.89 33.01
CA VAL A 333 -20.27 2.86 32.25
C VAL A 333 -21.27 1.98 32.99
N GLN A 334 -22.13 2.65 33.74
CA GLN A 334 -23.47 2.16 33.98
C GLN A 334 -24.20 2.14 32.64
N GLU A 335 -24.63 0.94 32.26
CA GLU A 335 -25.41 0.62 31.07
C GLU A 335 -26.57 1.62 30.88
N SER A 336 -26.49 2.47 29.84
CA SER A 336 -27.66 3.25 29.40
C SER A 336 -27.78 3.24 27.88
N ASN A 337 -28.89 2.63 27.45
CA ASN A 337 -29.13 2.15 26.10
C ASN A 337 -29.85 3.22 25.26
N ARG A 338 -29.16 4.31 24.89
CA ARG A 338 -29.73 5.40 24.06
C ARG A 338 -28.73 5.90 23.01
N GLY A 339 -28.46 5.07 22.00
CA GLY A 339 -27.71 5.46 20.81
C GLY A 339 -27.91 4.54 19.60
N ALA A 340 -28.17 3.25 19.86
CA ALA A 340 -28.34 2.23 18.83
C ALA A 340 -29.67 2.30 18.03
N GLY A 341 -30.50 3.33 18.22
CA GLY A 341 -31.82 3.44 17.58
C GLY A 341 -31.84 4.28 16.29
N LEU A 342 -30.96 5.27 16.14
CA LEU A 342 -31.03 6.22 15.01
C LEU A 342 -30.30 5.72 13.75
N GLY A 343 -29.17 5.01 13.91
CA GLY A 343 -28.41 4.47 12.78
C GLY A 343 -29.14 3.33 12.03
N THR A 344 -29.84 2.47 12.77
CA THR A 344 -30.66 1.38 12.22
C THR A 344 -31.93 1.91 11.55
N ILE A 345 -32.56 2.96 12.08
CA ILE A 345 -33.72 3.61 11.43
C ILE A 345 -33.28 4.30 10.13
N GLY A 346 -32.10 4.93 10.11
CA GLY A 346 -31.51 5.50 8.90
C GLY A 346 -31.27 4.47 7.80
N LEU A 347 -30.68 3.32 8.15
CA LEU A 347 -30.41 2.23 7.19
C LEU A 347 -31.70 1.58 6.67
N ILE A 348 -32.70 1.37 7.54
CA ILE A 348 -34.02 0.83 7.14
C ILE A 348 -34.78 1.81 6.24
N ALA A 349 -34.67 3.13 6.49
CA ALA A 349 -35.28 4.15 5.64
C ALA A 349 -34.63 4.20 4.24
N VAL A 350 -33.31 4.07 4.14
CA VAL A 350 -32.59 4.04 2.86
C VAL A 350 -32.94 2.79 2.05
N ILE A 351 -32.99 1.62 2.69
CA ILE A 351 -33.41 0.37 2.04
C ILE A 351 -34.88 0.43 1.63
N GLY A 352 -35.74 1.01 2.47
CA GLY A 352 -37.17 1.19 2.18
C GLY A 352 -37.42 2.12 0.99
N ILE A 353 -36.73 3.26 0.92
CA ILE A 353 -36.85 4.23 -0.18
C ILE A 353 -36.26 3.65 -1.47
N GLY A 354 -35.11 2.99 -1.40
CA GLY A 354 -34.48 2.33 -2.55
C GLY A 354 -35.33 1.19 -3.12
N GLY A 355 -35.89 0.35 -2.24
CA GLY A 355 -36.83 -0.71 -2.64
C GLY A 355 -38.12 -0.18 -3.25
N PHE A 356 -38.64 0.93 -2.74
CA PHE A 356 -39.85 1.56 -3.27
C PHE A 356 -39.61 2.20 -4.65
N ALA A 357 -38.46 2.85 -4.85
CA ALA A 357 -38.06 3.41 -6.15
C ALA A 357 -37.84 2.30 -7.19
N PHE A 358 -37.20 1.19 -6.81
CA PHE A 358 -37.01 0.03 -7.69
C PHE A 358 -38.33 -0.63 -8.11
N LEU A 359 -39.29 -0.76 -7.19
CA LEU A 359 -40.63 -1.29 -7.50
C LEU A 359 -41.44 -0.35 -8.38
N PHE A 360 -41.33 0.97 -8.18
CA PHE A 360 -42.03 1.98 -8.99
C PHE A 360 -41.51 2.04 -10.42
N LEU A 361 -40.20 1.85 -10.63
CA LEU A 361 -39.58 1.83 -11.95
C LEU A 361 -39.75 0.50 -12.69
N SER A 362 -39.87 -0.61 -11.97
CA SER A 362 -39.95 -1.96 -12.56
C SER A 362 -41.37 -2.49 -12.81
N SER A 363 -42.43 -1.81 -12.34
CA SER A 363 -43.81 -2.30 -12.48
C SER A 363 -44.75 -1.30 -13.15
N GLY A 364 -45.30 -1.69 -14.31
CA GLY A 364 -46.31 -0.90 -15.02
C GLY A 364 -47.56 -0.68 -14.17
N GLY A 365 -48.09 0.55 -14.19
CA GLY A 365 -49.01 1.14 -13.21
C GLY A 365 -50.38 0.48 -12.94
N LYS A 366 -50.62 -0.77 -13.34
CA LYS A 366 -51.85 -1.52 -13.01
C LYS A 366 -51.66 -2.73 -12.10
N GLU A 367 -50.44 -3.15 -11.77
CA GLU A 367 -50.19 -4.33 -10.90
C GLU A 367 -49.85 -4.01 -9.43
N TRP A 368 -49.66 -2.73 -9.09
CA TRP A 368 -49.12 -2.35 -7.78
C TRP A 368 -50.10 -2.59 -6.61
N LYS A 369 -51.41 -2.49 -6.85
CA LYS A 369 -52.42 -2.63 -5.78
C LYS A 369 -52.58 -4.06 -5.25
N SER A 370 -52.31 -5.10 -6.06
CA SER A 370 -52.42 -6.49 -5.60
C SER A 370 -51.19 -6.92 -4.78
N LYS A 371 -50.00 -6.41 -5.11
CA LYS A 371 -48.74 -6.75 -4.41
C LYS A 371 -48.58 -6.06 -3.06
N LEU A 372 -49.18 -4.87 -2.87
CA LEU A 372 -49.19 -4.17 -1.58
C LEU A 372 -50.04 -4.89 -0.51
N GLY A 373 -51.08 -5.61 -0.94
CA GLY A 373 -51.94 -6.40 -0.05
C GLY A 373 -51.21 -7.59 0.56
N ASN A 374 -50.43 -8.32 -0.24
CA ASN A 374 -49.66 -9.48 0.21
C ASN A 374 -48.51 -9.09 1.15
N PHE A 375 -47.87 -7.95 0.91
CA PHE A 375 -46.75 -7.48 1.75
C PHE A 375 -47.18 -7.16 3.20
N LYS A 376 -48.39 -6.60 3.40
CA LYS A 376 -48.94 -6.37 4.75
C LYS A 376 -49.20 -7.67 5.52
N GLN A 377 -49.58 -8.73 4.81
CA GLN A 377 -49.93 -10.01 5.40
C GLN A 377 -48.67 -10.79 5.83
N GLU A 378 -47.59 -10.71 5.04
CA GLU A 378 -46.29 -11.30 5.37
C GLU A 378 -45.56 -10.54 6.49
N PHE A 379 -45.63 -9.19 6.50
CA PHE A 379 -45.00 -8.37 7.54
C PHE A 379 -45.67 -8.51 8.91
N ALA A 380 -46.99 -8.75 8.95
CA ALA A 380 -47.73 -9.01 10.19
C ALA A 380 -47.33 -10.35 10.85
N ASN A 381 -46.87 -11.34 10.07
CA ASN A 381 -46.36 -12.61 10.59
C ASN A 381 -44.92 -12.49 11.13
N LEU A 382 -44.15 -11.50 10.65
CA LEU A 382 -42.76 -11.26 11.04
C LEU A 382 -42.63 -10.49 12.38
N LEU A 383 -43.64 -9.71 12.78
CA LEU A 383 -43.64 -8.86 13.98
C LEU A 383 -44.28 -9.50 15.24
N GLY A 384 -44.28 -10.83 15.30
CA GLY A 384 -44.20 -11.58 16.57
C GLY A 384 -45.52 -11.99 17.23
N ARG A 385 -45.53 -13.23 17.72
CA ARG A 385 -46.53 -13.74 18.68
C ARG A 385 -45.83 -14.00 20.03
N ARG A 386 -45.69 -12.96 20.85
CA ARG A 386 -45.28 -13.07 22.26
C ARG A 386 -46.40 -13.77 23.06
N LYS A 387 -46.21 -15.03 23.46
CA LYS A 387 -47.08 -15.69 24.45
C LYS A 387 -46.75 -15.14 25.84
N LYS A 388 -47.76 -14.58 26.52
CA LYS A 388 -47.72 -14.25 27.96
C LYS A 388 -48.10 -15.49 28.78
N LYS A 389 -47.12 -16.02 29.50
CA LYS A 389 -47.08 -16.41 30.92
C LYS A 389 -46.11 -17.57 31.10
#